data_AF-A0A3N5NQI6-F1
#
_entry.id   AF-A0A3N5NQI6-F1
#
_cell.length_a   1.000
_cell.length_b   1.000
_cell.length_c   1.000
_cell.angle_alpha   90.00
_cell.angle_beta   90.00
_cell.angle_gamma   90.00
#
_symmetry.space_group_name_H-M   'P 1'
#
loop_
_entity.id
_entity.type
_entity.pdbx_description
1 polymer ?
#
loop_
_entity_poly.entity_id
_entity_poly.type
_entity_poly.pdbx_seq_one_letter_code
_entity_poly.pdbx_strand_id
1 'polypeptide(L)'
;ARLDLPHDAPCSAGSDYLVVNVQGGVAGCQMLLGSPWASIDHEDPLGAVRQQGRLLFRPPGEESNCARCTWRRACGGGCPLLRGSDLHDQYCGVYRALFPELLRLEGERLVAMEPALLP
;
A
#
# COMPACT_ATOMS: atom_id res chain seq x y z
N ALA A 1 -4.36 -9.11 5.72
CA ALA A 1 -3.67 -8.80 4.44
C ALA A 1 -4.00 -9.91 3.46
N ARG A 2 -4.34 -9.60 2.21
CA ARG A 2 -4.48 -10.62 1.16
C ARG A 2 -3.09 -11.13 0.81
N LEU A 3 -2.77 -12.36 1.19
CA LEU A 3 -1.48 -13.00 0.89
C LEU A 3 -1.56 -13.90 -0.35
N ASP A 4 -2.78 -14.10 -0.86
CA ASP A 4 -3.15 -14.90 -2.03
C ASP A 4 -3.01 -14.14 -3.36
N LEU A 5 -2.87 -12.80 -3.32
CA LEU A 5 -2.71 -11.96 -4.51
C LEU A 5 -1.45 -11.08 -4.40
N PRO A 6 -0.66 -10.96 -5.47
CA PRO A 6 0.47 -10.04 -5.51
C PRO A 6 -0.02 -8.59 -5.55
N HIS A 7 0.63 -7.73 -4.76
CA HIS A 7 0.44 -6.28 -4.82
C HIS A 7 1.45 -5.66 -5.78
N ASP A 8 0.94 -4.98 -6.81
CA ASP A 8 1.76 -4.27 -7.81
C ASP A 8 2.04 -2.80 -7.41
N ALA A 9 1.33 -2.30 -6.39
CA ALA A 9 1.52 -0.98 -5.82
C ALA A 9 1.53 -1.07 -4.28
N PRO A 10 2.24 -0.16 -3.58
CA PRO A 10 2.25 -0.10 -2.12
C PRO A 10 0.88 0.24 -1.52
N CYS A 11 0.10 1.08 -2.20
CA CYS A 11 -1.29 1.44 -1.87
C CYS A 11 -1.94 2.13 -3.08
N SER A 12 -3.22 2.50 -2.96
CA SER A 12 -3.97 3.22 -4.02
C SER A 12 -3.81 4.75 -3.98
N ALA A 13 -2.98 5.28 -3.08
CA ALA A 13 -2.83 6.72 -2.88
C ALA A 13 -2.39 7.41 -4.18
N GLY A 14 -3.11 8.47 -4.56
CA GLY A 14 -2.84 9.21 -5.79
C GLY A 14 -3.14 8.45 -7.08
N SER A 15 -3.76 7.26 -7.06
CA SER A 15 -4.29 6.59 -8.26
C SER A 15 -5.82 6.51 -8.22
N ASP A 16 -6.31 5.72 -7.26
CA ASP A 16 -7.71 5.35 -7.07
C ASP A 16 -8.19 5.71 -5.66
N TYR A 17 -7.27 6.21 -4.82
CA TYR A 17 -7.55 6.82 -3.54
C TYR A 17 -7.05 8.26 -3.54
N LEU A 18 -7.94 9.16 -3.13
CA LEU A 18 -7.68 10.57 -2.93
C LEU A 18 -8.49 11.04 -1.73
N VAL A 19 -8.12 12.22 -1.23
CA VAL A 19 -8.78 12.85 -0.11
C VAL A 19 -9.00 14.32 -0.43
N VAL A 20 -10.08 14.88 0.11
CA VAL A 20 -10.43 16.30 -0.01
C VAL A 20 -10.49 16.88 1.40
N ASN A 21 -9.79 17.98 1.64
CA ASN A 21 -9.87 18.71 2.90
C ASN A 21 -11.09 19.66 2.92
N VAL A 22 -11.37 20.27 4.08
CA VAL A 22 -12.56 21.13 4.26
C VAL A 22 -12.48 22.45 3.48
N GLN A 23 -11.31 22.81 2.96
CA GLN A 23 -11.09 23.96 2.08
C GLN A 23 -11.20 23.60 0.59
N GLY A 24 -11.56 22.36 0.26
CA GLY A 24 -11.64 21.88 -1.13
C GLY A 24 -10.30 21.47 -1.73
N GLY A 25 -9.21 21.47 -0.95
CA GLY A 25 -7.91 20.97 -1.40
C GLY A 25 -7.91 19.45 -1.58
N VAL A 26 -7.42 18.97 -2.72
CA VAL A 26 -7.37 17.54 -3.07
C VAL A 26 -5.93 17.02 -2.95
N ALA A 27 -5.74 15.92 -2.23
CA ALA A 27 -4.45 15.24 -2.07
C ALA A 27 -4.57 13.75 -2.38
N GLY A 28 -3.45 13.09 -2.72
CA GLY A 28 -3.44 11.64 -2.97
C GLY A 28 -3.51 10.78 -1.70
N CYS A 29 -3.30 11.34 -0.51
CA CYS A 29 -3.27 10.60 0.76
C CYS A 29 -3.73 11.49 1.92
N GLN A 30 -4.39 10.92 2.94
CA GLN A 30 -4.79 11.66 4.15
C GLN A 30 -3.59 12.28 4.88
N MET A 31 -2.41 11.66 4.79
CA MET A 31 -1.19 12.18 5.39
C MET A 31 -0.67 13.46 4.69
N LEU A 32 -1.19 13.79 3.51
CA LEU A 32 -0.81 14.95 2.71
C LEU A 32 -1.88 16.05 2.67
N LEU A 33 -2.92 15.96 3.51
CA LEU A 33 -4.01 16.96 3.56
C LEU A 33 -3.53 18.39 3.86
N GLY A 34 -2.39 18.54 4.55
CA GLY A 34 -1.76 19.83 4.82
C GLY A 34 -0.96 20.42 3.65
N SER A 35 -0.83 19.68 2.54
CA SER A 35 -0.14 20.12 1.33
C SER A 35 -0.82 19.53 0.09
N PRO A 36 -2.07 19.95 -0.20
CA PRO A 36 -2.84 19.41 -1.31
C PRO A 36 -2.17 19.69 -2.66
N TRP A 37 -2.45 18.83 -3.64
CA TRP A 37 -1.87 18.90 -4.98
C TRP A 37 -2.79 19.58 -6.01
N ALA A 38 -4.08 19.67 -5.69
CA ALA A 38 -5.08 20.36 -6.50
C ALA A 38 -6.17 20.96 -5.59
N SER A 39 -7.14 21.65 -6.18
CA SER A 39 -8.41 22.04 -5.57
C SER A 39 -9.57 21.39 -6.33
N ILE A 40 -10.73 21.23 -5.69
CA ILE A 40 -11.97 20.82 -6.37
C ILE A 40 -12.38 21.75 -7.52
N ASP A 41 -11.92 23.01 -7.48
CA ASP A 41 -12.19 24.00 -8.54
C ASP A 41 -11.21 23.91 -9.72
N HIS A 42 -10.21 23.01 -9.66
CA HIS A 42 -9.26 22.80 -10.75
C HIS A 42 -9.98 22.21 -11.98
N GLU A 43 -9.50 22.50 -13.19
CA GLU A 43 -10.11 22.01 -14.44
C GLU A 43 -10.10 20.46 -14.52
N ASP A 44 -8.98 19.85 -14.12
CA ASP A 44 -8.85 18.40 -13.95
C ASP A 44 -8.13 18.05 -12.63
N PRO A 45 -8.84 17.99 -11.49
CA PRO A 45 -8.23 17.71 -10.20
C PRO A 45 -7.72 16.27 -10.11
N LEU A 46 -8.37 15.34 -10.81
CA LEU A 46 -7.98 13.93 -10.82
C LEU A 46 -6.68 13.72 -11.60
N GLY A 47 -6.53 14.36 -12.76
CA GLY A 47 -5.29 14.34 -13.54
C GLY A 47 -4.11 14.90 -12.76
N ALA A 48 -4.30 16.05 -12.10
CA ALA A 48 -3.28 16.66 -11.26
C ALA A 48 -2.81 15.72 -10.12
N VAL A 49 -3.75 15.11 -9.40
CA VAL A 49 -3.45 14.17 -8.31
C VAL A 49 -2.77 12.90 -8.85
N ARG A 50 -3.24 12.37 -9.98
CA ARG A 50 -2.67 11.16 -10.60
C ARG A 50 -1.25 11.37 -11.11
N GLN A 51 -0.94 12.56 -11.63
CA GLN A 51 0.40 12.90 -12.07
C GLN A 51 1.40 12.87 -10.90
N GLN A 52 1.05 13.51 -9.78
CA GLN A 52 1.88 13.50 -8.57
C GLN A 52 1.94 12.10 -7.93
N GLY A 53 0.81 11.38 -7.90
CA GLY A 53 0.73 10.04 -7.34
C GLY A 53 1.68 9.05 -8.01
N ARG A 54 1.79 9.08 -9.35
CA ARG A 54 2.73 8.23 -10.11
C ARG A 54 4.19 8.44 -9.72
N LEU A 55 4.56 9.63 -9.26
CA LEU A 55 5.92 9.95 -8.85
C LEU A 55 6.19 9.51 -7.41
N LEU A 56 5.26 9.82 -6.51
CA LEU A 56 5.47 9.65 -5.06
C LEU A 56 5.15 8.25 -4.56
N PHE A 57 4.06 7.64 -5.04
CA PHE A 57 3.54 6.37 -4.53
C PHE A 57 3.98 5.16 -5.36
N ARG A 58 5.16 5.24 -6.00
CA ARG A 58 5.75 4.14 -6.76
C ARG A 58 6.27 3.00 -5.86
N PRO A 59 6.28 1.75 -6.34
CA PRO A 59 6.95 0.63 -5.66
C PRO A 59 8.43 0.94 -5.35
N PRO A 60 9.05 0.22 -4.38
CA PRO A 60 10.49 0.31 -4.16
C PRO A 60 11.28 -0.04 -5.42
N GLY A 61 12.37 0.69 -5.66
CA GLY A 61 13.28 0.40 -6.78
C GLY A 61 14.10 -0.87 -6.57
N GLU A 62 14.74 -1.34 -7.65
CA GLU A 62 15.52 -2.59 -7.66
C GLU A 62 16.77 -2.54 -6.75
N GLU A 63 17.31 -1.35 -6.51
CA GLU A 63 18.46 -1.12 -5.62
C GLU A 63 18.10 -1.25 -4.13
N SER A 64 16.81 -1.35 -3.79
CA SER A 64 16.36 -1.39 -2.40
C SER A 64 16.46 -2.79 -1.78
N ASN A 65 16.59 -2.85 -0.45
CA ASN A 65 16.49 -4.10 0.31
C ASN A 65 15.14 -4.83 0.10
N CYS A 66 14.09 -4.10 -0.32
CA CYS A 66 12.80 -4.69 -0.67
C CYS A 66 12.86 -5.55 -1.94
N ALA A 67 13.78 -5.27 -2.88
CA ALA A 67 13.86 -5.98 -4.15
C ALA A 67 14.14 -7.49 -3.96
N ARG A 68 14.92 -7.85 -2.92
CA ARG A 68 15.26 -9.25 -2.59
C ARG A 68 14.37 -9.86 -1.51
N CYS A 69 13.39 -9.12 -0.99
CA CYS A 69 12.52 -9.62 0.07
C CYS A 69 11.43 -10.53 -0.50
N THR A 70 11.32 -11.76 0.02
CA THR A 70 10.27 -12.73 -0.33
C THR A 70 8.87 -12.16 -0.14
N TRP A 71 8.70 -11.28 0.85
CA TRP A 71 7.42 -10.65 1.21
C TRP A 71 7.07 -9.40 0.40
N ARG A 72 7.93 -8.96 -0.54
CA ARG A 72 7.76 -7.68 -1.24
C ARG A 72 6.41 -7.52 -1.95
N ARG A 73 5.87 -8.62 -2.48
CA ARG A 73 4.57 -8.64 -3.18
C ARG A 73 3.38 -8.80 -2.23
N ALA A 74 3.62 -9.10 -0.96
CA ALA A 74 2.56 -9.11 0.06
C ALA A 74 2.37 -7.72 0.69
N CYS A 75 3.45 -6.94 0.88
CA CYS A 75 3.37 -5.59 1.46
C CYS A 75 3.48 -4.44 0.46
N GLY A 76 3.82 -4.72 -0.81
CA GLY A 76 4.07 -3.69 -1.84
C GLY A 76 5.24 -2.74 -1.52
N GLY A 77 6.04 -3.02 -0.50
CA GLY A 77 7.12 -2.16 -0.01
C GLY A 77 6.75 -1.19 1.12
N GLY A 78 5.54 -1.30 1.68
CA GLY A 78 5.06 -0.43 2.76
C GLY A 78 4.75 1.01 2.30
N CYS A 79 4.51 1.91 3.26
CA CYS A 79 4.14 3.30 2.96
C CYS A 79 5.27 4.07 2.26
N PRO A 80 5.06 4.62 1.04
CA PRO A 80 6.08 5.40 0.36
C PRO A 80 6.49 6.68 1.08
N LEU A 81 5.58 7.28 1.87
CA LEU A 81 5.87 8.51 2.64
C LEU A 81 6.85 8.29 3.80
N LEU A 82 7.02 7.05 4.24
CA LEU A 82 7.95 6.71 5.32
C LEU A 82 9.28 6.14 4.79
N ARG A 83 9.38 5.88 3.48
CA ARG A 83 10.52 5.17 2.89
C ARG A 83 11.84 5.86 3.23
N GLY A 84 12.80 5.08 3.73
CA GLY A 84 14.12 5.58 4.14
C GLY A 84 14.16 6.19 5.54
N SER A 85 13.06 6.16 6.30
CA SER A 85 13.04 6.48 7.73
C SER A 85 13.17 5.25 8.61
N ASP A 86 13.66 5.41 9.84
CA ASP A 86 13.72 4.35 10.85
C ASP A 86 12.34 3.71 11.11
N LEU A 87 11.27 4.51 11.00
CA LEU A 87 9.90 4.03 11.20
C LEU A 87 9.47 3.05 10.10
N HIS A 88 9.91 3.27 8.85
CA HIS A 88 9.66 2.32 7.75
C HIS A 88 10.35 0.98 8.00
N ASP A 89 11.59 1.01 8.51
CA ASP A 89 12.33 -0.22 8.84
C ASP A 89 11.69 -0.99 10.00
N GLN A 90 11.17 -0.28 11.01
CA GLN A 90 10.42 -0.88 12.12
C GLN A 90 9.14 -1.58 11.62
N TYR A 91 8.34 -0.93 10.77
CA TYR A 91 7.16 -1.57 10.18
C TYR A 91 7.52 -2.73 9.24
N CYS A 92 8.63 -2.64 8.51
CA CYS A 92 9.17 -3.77 7.74
C CYS A 92 9.51 -4.96 8.66
N GLY A 93 10.06 -4.70 9.85
CA GLY A 93 10.24 -5.70 10.91
C GLY A 93 8.93 -6.38 11.32
N VAL A 94 7.88 -5.59 11.57
CA VAL A 94 6.53 -6.11 11.91
C VAL A 94 5.99 -7.01 10.79
N TYR A 95 6.07 -6.60 9.53
CA TYR A 95 5.61 -7.44 8.41
C TYR A 95 6.37 -8.76 8.31
N ARG A 96 7.70 -8.74 8.46
CA ARG A 96 8.53 -9.95 8.43
C ARG A 96 8.22 -10.90 9.58
N ALA A 97 7.81 -10.39 10.73
CA ALA A 97 7.39 -11.21 11.86
C ALA A 97 5.98 -11.79 11.69
N LEU A 98 5.02 -11.01 11.19
CA LEU A 98 3.61 -11.42 11.12
C LEU A 98 3.26 -12.28 9.91
N PHE A 99 3.84 -12.01 8.73
CA PHE A 99 3.43 -12.73 7.51
C PHE A 99 3.67 -14.24 7.55
N PRO A 100 4.79 -14.77 8.09
CA PRO A 100 4.97 -16.22 8.25
C PRO A 100 3.86 -16.84 9.11
N GLU A 101 3.51 -16.19 10.23
CA GLU A 101 2.48 -16.69 11.14
C GLU A 101 1.08 -16.64 10.51
N LEU A 102 0.77 -15.58 9.76
CA LEU A 102 -0.49 -15.50 9.02
C LEU A 102 -0.61 -16.61 7.97
N LEU A 103 0.47 -16.94 7.27
CA LEU A 103 0.48 -18.05 6.32
C LEU A 103 0.33 -19.41 6.99
N ARG A 104 0.99 -19.61 8.14
CA ARG A 104 0.84 -20.84 8.92
C ARG A 104 -0.60 -21.03 9.37
N LEU A 105 -1.21 -19.99 9.96
CA LEU A 105 -2.60 -20.02 10.43
C LEU A 105 -3.59 -20.24 9.28
N GLU A 106 -3.36 -19.62 8.12
CA GLU A 106 -4.21 -19.86 6.96
C GLU A 106 -4.07 -21.30 6.44
N GLY A 107 -2.86 -21.86 6.45
CA GLY A 107 -2.64 -23.28 6.14
C GLY A 107 -3.38 -24.22 7.09
N GLU A 108 -3.30 -23.96 8.40
CA GLU A 108 -4.04 -24.72 9.42
C GLU A 108 -5.55 -24.61 9.22
N ARG A 109 -6.06 -23.41 8.92
CA ARG A 109 -7.46 -23.19 8.62
C ARG A 109 -7.91 -24.02 7.42
N LEU A 110 -7.13 -24.03 6.34
CA LEU A 110 -7.44 -24.79 5.12
C LEU A 110 -7.42 -26.30 5.34
N VAL A 111 -6.50 -26.82 6.17
CA VAL A 111 -6.42 -28.25 6.51
C VAL A 111 -7.56 -28.67 7.45
N ALA A 112 -7.94 -27.80 8.39
CA ALA A 112 -9.03 -28.06 9.33
C ALA A 112 -10.43 -27.93 8.71
N MET A 113 -10.54 -27.29 7.55
CA MET A 113 -11.79 -27.29 6.78
C MET A 113 -12.06 -28.69 6.24
N GLU A 114 -13.05 -29.38 6.80
CA GLU A 114 -13.64 -30.54 6.13
C GLU A 114 -14.10 -30.10 4.73
N PRO A 115 -13.87 -30.91 3.68
CA PRO A 115 -14.38 -30.58 2.36
C PRO A 115 -15.89 -30.44 2.48
N ALA A 116 -16.41 -29.24 2.19
CA ALA A 116 -17.83 -29.08 1.98
C ALA A 116 -18.22 -30.09 0.90
N LEU A 117 -19.04 -31.08 1.26
CA LEU A 117 -19.72 -31.94 0.29
C LEU A 117 -20.53 -30.98 -0.58
N LEU A 118 -19.97 -30.63 -1.74
CA LEU A 118 -20.67 -29.91 -2.77
C LEU A 118 -21.85 -30.79 -3.20
N PRO A 119 -23.10 -30.28 -3.18
CA PRO A 119 -24.24 -31.00 -3.74
C PRO A 119 -24.09 -31.21 -5.25
#